data_AF-A0A4R9VD72-F1
#
_entry.id   AF-A0A4R9VD72-F1
#
_cell.length_a   1.000
_cell.length_b   1.000
_cell.length_c   1.000
_cell.angle_alpha   90.00
_cell.angle_beta   90.00
_cell.angle_gamma   90.00
#
_symmetry.space_group_name_H-M   'P 1'
#
loop_
_entity.id
_entity.type
_entity.pdbx_description
1 polymer ?
#
loop_
_entity_poly.entity_id
_entity_poly.type
_entity_poly.pdbx_seq_one_letter_code
_entity_poly.pdbx_strand_id
1 'polypeptide(L)'
;EVVTVVATMVVAIGLGVLMFEVSGSRLRNFYCLLFIIPVLLPRVSAAFVWKFAYHPLYGIATYPYRLLTGGLIFDPLSKPSTALFAVASVDVWQWGLF
;
A
#
# COMPACT_ATOMS: atom_id res chain seq x y z
N GLU A 1 11.85 9.02 -4.31
CA GLU A 1 12.85 8.11 -4.91
C GLU A 1 13.55 7.20 -3.90
N VAL A 2 14.45 7.68 -3.03
CA VAL A 2 15.17 6.75 -2.12
C VAL A 2 14.22 5.96 -1.22
N VAL A 3 13.23 6.64 -0.62
CA VAL A 3 12.24 6.00 0.27
C VAL A 3 11.40 4.96 -0.46
N THR A 4 10.93 5.28 -1.67
CA THR A 4 10.10 4.36 -2.48
C THR A 4 10.89 3.14 -2.91
N VAL A 5 12.08 3.33 -3.47
CA VAL A 5 12.93 2.21 -3.92
C VAL A 5 13.29 1.28 -2.76
N VAL A 6 13.77 1.84 -1.63
CA VAL A 6 14.16 1.03 -0.47
C VAL A 6 12.95 0.30 0.10
N ALA A 7 11.82 0.96 0.27
CA ALA A 7 10.62 0.33 0.81
C ALA A 7 10.10 -0.78 -0.12
N THR A 8 10.04 -0.54 -1.43
CA THR A 8 9.62 -1.53 -2.42
C THR A 8 10.52 -2.77 -2.40
N MET A 9 11.85 -2.58 -2.35
CA MET A 9 12.80 -3.71 -2.27
C MET A 9 12.66 -4.50 -0.98
N VAL A 10 12.51 -3.82 0.16
CA VAL A 10 12.33 -4.50 1.46
C VAL A 10 11.05 -5.33 1.47
N VAL A 11 9.94 -4.79 0.97
CA VAL A 11 8.65 -5.49 0.94
C VAL A 11 8.70 -6.66 -0.05
N ALA A 12 9.22 -6.47 -1.26
CA ALA A 12 9.30 -7.52 -2.28
C ALA A 12 10.16 -8.70 -1.82
N ILE A 13 11.38 -8.41 -1.32
CA ILE A 13 12.29 -9.45 -0.83
C ILE A 13 11.70 -10.14 0.40
N GLY A 14 11.17 -9.36 1.36
CA GLY A 14 10.57 -9.91 2.58
C GLY A 14 9.39 -10.84 2.28
N LEU A 15 8.46 -10.40 1.43
CA LEU A 15 7.32 -11.22 1.02
C LEU A 15 7.75 -12.45 0.21
N GLY A 16 8.70 -12.32 -0.72
CA GLY A 16 9.21 -13.44 -1.50
C GLY A 16 9.82 -14.54 -0.62
N VAL A 17 10.62 -14.14 0.37
CA VAL A 17 11.22 -15.08 1.35
C VAL A 17 10.13 -15.74 2.21
N LEU A 18 9.22 -14.95 2.79
CA LEU A 18 8.13 -15.48 3.63
C LEU A 18 7.21 -16.43 2.87
N MET A 19 6.90 -16.13 1.62
CA MET A 19 6.08 -16.99 0.77
C MET A 19 6.78 -18.30 0.42
N PHE A 20 8.11 -18.30 0.28
CA PHE A 20 8.86 -19.52 0.01
C PHE A 20 9.02 -20.39 1.26
N GLU A 21 9.26 -19.77 2.41
CA GLU A 21 9.56 -20.47 3.66
C GLU A 21 8.30 -20.98 4.39
N VAL A 22 7.23 -20.18 4.40
CA VAL A 22 6.03 -20.47 5.22
C VAL A 22 4.88 -21.06 4.40
N SER A 23 4.78 -20.75 3.10
CA SER A 23 3.61 -21.14 2.30
C SER A 23 3.82 -22.44 1.53
N GLY A 24 2.91 -23.40 1.73
CA GLY A 24 2.81 -24.57 0.86
C GLY A 24 2.50 -24.20 -0.60
N SER A 25 2.82 -25.09 -1.55
CA SER A 25 2.74 -24.84 -3.00
C SER A 25 1.40 -24.22 -3.48
N ARG A 26 0.25 -24.68 -2.96
CA ARG A 26 -1.07 -24.16 -3.32
C ARG A 26 -1.33 -22.75 -2.78
N LEU A 27 -0.93 -22.48 -1.53
CA LEU A 27 -1.08 -21.15 -0.91
C LEU A 27 -0.15 -20.14 -1.56
N ARG A 28 1.08 -20.54 -1.90
CA ARG A 28 2.03 -19.69 -2.63
C ARG A 28 1.44 -19.22 -3.96
N ASN A 29 0.83 -20.12 -4.73
CA ASN A 29 0.20 -19.75 -6.00
C ASN A 29 -0.99 -18.79 -5.79
N PHE A 30 -1.78 -18.98 -4.73
CA PHE A 30 -2.86 -18.06 -4.38
C PHE A 30 -2.33 -16.66 -4.03
N TYR A 31 -1.30 -16.56 -3.19
CA TYR A 31 -0.69 -15.28 -2.83
C TYR A 31 -0.05 -14.58 -4.03
N CYS A 32 0.64 -15.31 -4.92
CA CYS A 32 1.17 -14.73 -6.16
C CYS A 32 0.05 -14.10 -7.02
N LEU A 33 -1.09 -14.77 -7.14
CA LEU A 33 -2.25 -14.24 -7.88
C LEU A 33 -2.91 -13.06 -7.17
N LEU A 34 -2.94 -13.05 -5.83
CA LEU A 34 -3.48 -11.94 -5.05
C LEU A 34 -2.60 -10.69 -5.18
N PHE A 35 -1.29 -10.86 -5.05
CA PHE A 35 -0.34 -9.75 -4.98
C PHE A 35 0.04 -9.17 -6.34
N ILE A 36 -0.28 -9.84 -7.46
CA ILE A 36 -0.09 -9.26 -8.79
C ILE A 36 -1.19 -8.26 -9.16
N ILE A 37 -2.35 -8.28 -8.48
CA ILE A 37 -3.49 -7.40 -8.78
C ILE A 37 -3.10 -5.92 -8.84
N PRO A 38 -2.36 -5.35 -7.85
CA PRO A 38 -1.96 -3.94 -7.87
C PRO A 38 -1.10 -3.58 -9.08
N VAL A 39 -0.20 -4.48 -9.50
CA VAL A 39 0.71 -4.28 -10.64
C VAL A 39 -0.05 -4.16 -11.96
N LEU A 40 -1.14 -4.92 -12.10
CA LEU A 40 -1.96 -4.94 -13.31
C LEU A 40 -2.80 -3.67 -13.49
N LEU A 41 -3.03 -2.89 -12.42
CA LEU A 41 -3.85 -1.70 -12.48
C LEU A 41 -3.10 -0.55 -13.19
N PRO A 42 -3.76 0.18 -14.11
CA PRO A 42 -3.21 1.41 -14.65
C PRO A 42 -2.88 2.39 -13.52
N ARG A 43 -1.70 3.02 -13.58
CA ARG A 43 -1.21 3.94 -12.54
C ARG A 43 -2.22 5.05 -12.22
N VAL A 44 -2.88 5.59 -13.24
CA VAL A 44 -3.91 6.63 -13.07
C VAL A 44 -5.09 6.10 -12.25
N SER A 45 -5.58 4.90 -12.54
CA SER A 45 -6.68 4.26 -11.82
C SER A 45 -6.31 3.98 -10.36
N ALA A 46 -5.10 3.46 -10.11
CA ALA A 46 -4.59 3.24 -8.76
C ALA A 46 -4.53 4.55 -7.95
N ALA A 47 -4.06 5.63 -8.56
CA ALA A 47 -4.03 6.95 -7.93
C ALA A 47 -5.43 7.44 -7.53
N PHE A 48 -6.45 7.22 -8.37
CA PHE A 48 -7.83 7.58 -8.03
C PHE A 48 -8.39 6.75 -6.87
N VAL A 49 -8.18 5.44 -6.88
CA VAL A 49 -8.62 4.55 -5.78
C VAL A 49 -8.04 5.03 -4.45
N TRP A 50 -6.73 5.29 -4.42
CA TRP A 50 -6.06 5.73 -3.21
C TRP A 50 -6.41 7.16 -2.81
N LYS A 51 -6.69 8.06 -3.77
CA LYS A 51 -7.21 9.40 -3.46
C LYS A 51 -8.51 9.34 -2.65
N PHE A 52 -9.43 8.44 -3.01
CA PHE A 52 -10.64 8.22 -2.22
C PHE A 52 -10.37 7.47 -0.92
N ALA A 53 -9.45 6.49 -0.93
CA ALA A 53 -9.08 5.75 0.27
C ALA A 53 -8.46 6.64 1.36
N TYR A 54 -7.73 7.69 0.97
CA TYR A 54 -7.14 8.66 1.89
C TYR A 54 -8.08 9.80 2.28
N HIS A 55 -9.34 9.79 1.85
CA HIS A 55 -10.26 10.88 2.18
C HIS A 55 -10.41 11.01 3.72
N PRO A 56 -10.28 12.21 4.31
CA PRO A 56 -10.24 12.37 5.77
C PRO A 56 -11.55 11.98 6.48
N LEU A 57 -12.70 12.09 5.79
CA LEU A 57 -14.02 11.87 6.40
C LEU A 57 -14.60 10.47 6.23
N TYR A 58 -14.18 9.72 5.21
CA TYR A 58 -14.78 8.42 4.89
C TYR A 58 -13.79 7.46 4.22
N GLY A 59 -12.52 7.85 4.11
CA GLY A 59 -11.48 7.04 3.50
C GLY A 59 -11.17 5.82 4.35
N ILE A 60 -11.04 4.66 3.70
CA ILE A 60 -10.74 3.40 4.38
C ILE A 60 -9.34 3.40 5.00
N ALA A 61 -8.38 4.13 4.42
CA ALA A 61 -7.01 4.21 4.92
C ALA A 61 -6.89 5.13 6.15
N THR A 62 -7.75 6.15 6.26
CA THR A 62 -7.77 7.09 7.39
C THR A 62 -8.70 6.64 8.52
N TYR A 63 -9.61 5.69 8.26
CA TYR A 63 -10.56 5.18 9.23
C TYR A 63 -9.92 4.57 10.49
N PRO A 64 -8.91 3.68 10.41
CA PRO A 64 -8.26 3.12 11.60
C PRO A 64 -7.64 4.20 12.50
N TYR A 65 -7.05 5.23 11.90
CA TYR A 65 -6.49 6.35 12.65
C TYR A 65 -7.57 7.11 13.43
N ARG A 66 -8.73 7.35 12.80
CA ARG A 66 -9.86 8.01 13.45
C ARG A 66 -10.42 7.20 14.60
N LEU A 67 -10.50 5.87 14.44
CA LEU A 67 -10.95 4.97 15.48
C LEU A 67 -10.02 5.01 16.71
N LEU A 68 -8.71 4.96 16.48
CA LEU A 68 -7.71 4.98 17.55
C LEU A 68 -7.58 6.33 18.26
N THR A 69 -7.77 7.43 17.53
CA THR A 69 -7.54 8.80 18.04
C THR A 69 -8.84 9.47 18.53
N GLY A 70 -9.94 8.73 18.65
CA GLY A 70 -11.21 9.26 19.13
C GLY A 70 -11.86 10.28 18.19
N GLY A 71 -11.62 10.18 16.88
CA GLY A 71 -12.25 11.02 15.87
C GLY A 71 -11.39 12.17 15.32
N LEU A 72 -10.11 12.26 15.68
CA LEU A 72 -9.19 13.23 15.07
C LEU A 72 -9.12 13.04 13.55
N ILE A 73 -9.25 14.15 12.81
CA ILE A 73 -9.22 14.15 11.35
C ILE A 73 -7.76 14.12 10.90
N PHE A 74 -7.38 13.10 10.13
CA PHE A 74 -6.08 13.00 9.48
C PHE A 74 -6.25 13.10 7.98
N ASP A 75 -5.68 14.16 7.41
CA ASP A 75 -5.61 14.36 5.97
C ASP A 75 -4.14 14.23 5.52
N PRO A 76 -3.73 13.05 5.03
CA PRO A 76 -2.37 12.84 4.59
C PRO A 76 -2.01 13.63 3.32
N LEU A 77 -3.00 14.07 2.52
CA LEU A 77 -2.73 14.84 1.30
C LEU A 77 -2.62 16.35 1.55
N SER A 78 -2.99 16.84 2.74
CA SER A 78 -3.02 18.28 3.05
C SER A 78 -1.63 18.91 3.20
N LYS A 79 -0.65 18.20 3.78
CA LYS A 79 0.72 18.70 4.00
C LYS A 79 1.70 18.04 3.04
N PRO A 80 2.69 18.77 2.49
CA PRO A 80 3.62 18.21 1.50
C PRO A 80 4.44 17.04 2.05
N SER A 81 4.85 17.09 3.32
CA SER A 81 5.59 15.99 3.94
C SER A 81 4.76 14.71 4.04
N THR A 82 3.51 14.79 4.52
CA THR A 82 2.62 13.62 4.62
C THR A 82 2.15 13.14 3.25
N ALA A 83 1.99 14.06 2.29
CA ALA A 83 1.56 13.73 0.94
C ALA A 83 2.61 12.89 0.22
N LEU A 84 3.90 13.21 0.38
CA LEU A 84 4.99 12.40 -0.16
C LEU A 84 4.99 10.98 0.40
N PHE A 85 4.73 10.81 1.70
CA PHE A 85 4.60 9.47 2.30
C PHE A 85 3.37 8.72 1.80
N ALA A 86 2.23 9.39 1.63
CA ALA A 86 1.02 8.78 1.08
C ALA A 86 1.27 8.29 -0.36
N VAL A 87 1.88 9.11 -1.21
CA VAL A 87 2.24 8.73 -2.58
C VAL A 87 3.25 7.57 -2.56
N ALA A 88 4.24 7.61 -1.68
CA ALA A 88 5.22 6.54 -1.55
C ALA A 88 4.56 5.20 -1.15
N SER A 89 3.59 5.20 -0.23
CA SER A 89 2.88 3.97 0.13
C SER A 89 2.06 3.38 -1.01
N VAL A 90 1.50 4.22 -1.89
CA VAL A 90 0.80 3.74 -3.10
C VAL A 90 1.77 3.10 -4.07
N ASP A 91 2.95 3.68 -4.25
CA ASP A 91 3.99 3.13 -5.12
C ASP A 91 4.52 1.79 -4.60
N VAL A 92 4.76 1.68 -3.29
CA VAL A 92 5.15 0.41 -2.64
C VAL A 92 4.04 -0.63 -2.75
N TRP A 93 2.78 -0.25 -2.61
CA TRP A 93 1.66 -1.18 -2.80
C TRP A 93 1.56 -1.66 -4.26
N GLN A 94 1.85 -0.79 -5.23
CA GLN A 94 1.75 -1.12 -6.64
C GLN A 94 2.89 -2.03 -7.11
N TRP A 95 4.10 -1.87 -6.57
CA TRP A 95 5.30 -2.58 -7.06
C TRP A 95 5.93 -3.55 -6.07
N GLY A 96 5.75 -3.33 -4.77
CA GLY A 96 6.45 -4.07 -3.71
C GLY A 96 5.79 -5.38 -3.30
N LEU A 97 4.55 -5.63 -3.74
CA LEU A 97 3.85 -6.87 -3.39
C LEU A 97 4.20 -8.07 -4.31
N PHE A 98 4.90 -7.80 -5.41
CA PHE A 98 5.36 -8.82 -6.36
C PHE A 98 6.73 -9.40 -5.98
#